data_AF-A0A923ZJT9-F1
#
_entry.id   AF-A0A923ZJT9-F1
#
_cell.length_a   1.000
_cell.length_b   1.000
_cell.length_c   1.000
_cell.angle_alpha   90.00
_cell.angle_beta   90.00
_cell.angle_gamma   90.00
#
_symmetry.space_group_name_H-M   'P 1'
#
loop_
_entity.id
_entity.type
_entity.pdbx_description
1 polymer ?
#
loop_
_entity_poly.entity_id
_entity_poly.type
_entity_poly.pdbx_seq_one_letter_code
_entity_poly.pdbx_strand_id
1 'polypeptide(L)'
;AADLDNDGDMDFVLGNLGLNTKIKGDSAHPVKLYLSDFDNNGTKECVMAYYKSDGKLYPYYLRGDLVAQMPVLKKQFLKFIDYAGKTLDEVFTKSQLSKASVSDANYFHTCVVINNSKGNYSIQPLPGRAQFSPVYGVLVEDLDEDGIKDICLVGNMSAIKPELGRYDANLGTVFKGLPNHQYTYLPQTVTGIQYKGDARDIASIKTKDKKRTIIMTINNQSLKIFKYNR
;
A
#
# COMPACT_ATOMS: atom_id res chain seq x y z
N ALA A 1 9.89 12.63 -2.99
CA ALA A 1 10.94 12.64 -4.02
C ALA A 1 12.15 13.32 -3.41
N ALA A 2 13.35 12.82 -3.68
CA ALA A 2 14.61 13.33 -3.18
C ALA A 2 15.72 12.79 -4.07
N ASP A 3 16.85 13.48 -4.13
CA ASP A 3 18.10 12.94 -4.67
C ASP A 3 18.66 11.93 -3.65
N LEU A 4 18.57 10.63 -3.94
CA LEU A 4 18.90 9.55 -3.00
C LEU A 4 20.38 9.13 -3.09
N ASP A 5 21.06 9.44 -4.20
CA ASP A 5 22.46 9.08 -4.44
C ASP A 5 23.41 10.25 -4.65
N ASN A 6 22.89 11.47 -4.52
CA ASN A 6 23.60 12.74 -4.65
C ASN A 6 24.15 12.98 -6.07
N ASP A 7 23.51 12.45 -7.12
CA ASP A 7 23.89 12.71 -8.51
C ASP A 7 23.26 13.98 -9.11
N GLY A 8 22.37 14.63 -8.34
CA GLY A 8 21.71 15.88 -8.70
C GLY A 8 20.39 15.70 -9.45
N ASP A 9 19.98 14.46 -9.74
CA ASP A 9 18.69 14.14 -10.32
C ASP A 9 17.67 13.68 -9.25
N MET A 10 16.40 13.54 -9.65
CA MET A 10 15.30 13.33 -8.70
C MET A 10 14.87 11.86 -8.67
N ASP A 11 15.06 11.21 -7.53
CA ASP A 11 14.54 9.88 -7.25
C ASP A 11 13.23 9.90 -6.46
N PHE A 12 12.62 8.72 -6.36
CA PHE A 12 11.34 8.54 -5.69
C PHE A 12 11.39 7.42 -4.66
N VAL A 13 10.76 7.67 -3.52
CA VAL A 13 10.38 6.63 -2.59
C VAL A 13 8.87 6.50 -2.66
N LEU A 14 8.39 5.33 -3.08
CA LEU A 14 6.97 5.08 -3.35
C LEU A 14 6.40 4.16 -2.27
N GLY A 15 5.49 4.70 -1.47
CA GLY A 15 4.67 3.96 -0.53
C GLY A 15 3.61 3.11 -1.24
N ASN A 16 3.42 1.87 -0.79
CA ASN A 16 2.42 0.97 -1.36
C ASN A 16 1.73 0.15 -0.26
N LEU A 17 0.79 -0.72 -0.62
CA LEU A 17 0.04 -1.60 0.29
C LEU A 17 0.94 -2.56 1.08
N GLY A 18 2.05 -3.00 0.49
CA GLY A 18 2.95 -4.01 1.04
C GLY A 18 2.48 -5.45 0.74
N LEU A 19 3.35 -6.41 1.11
CA LEU A 19 3.16 -7.83 0.81
C LEU A 19 2.48 -8.61 1.94
N ASN A 20 2.40 -8.01 3.14
CA ASN A 20 1.75 -8.60 4.30
C ASN A 20 0.24 -8.36 4.30
N THR A 21 -0.42 -8.70 3.19
CA THR A 21 -1.87 -8.62 3.06
C THR A 21 -2.41 -9.89 2.42
N LYS A 22 -3.73 -10.11 2.54
CA LYS A 22 -4.41 -11.24 1.89
C LYS A 22 -4.49 -11.07 0.37
N ILE A 23 -4.46 -9.83 -0.10
CA ILE A 23 -4.52 -9.49 -1.51
C ILE A 23 -3.09 -9.49 -2.06
N LYS A 24 -2.82 -10.35 -3.02
CA LYS A 24 -1.50 -10.43 -3.66
C LYS A 24 -1.69 -10.39 -5.17
N GLY A 25 -0.76 -9.71 -5.84
CA GLY A 25 -0.70 -9.73 -7.29
C GLY A 25 0.72 -9.57 -7.78
N ASP A 26 0.97 -10.16 -8.94
CA ASP A 26 2.21 -10.09 -9.70
C ASP A 26 1.90 -9.97 -11.20
N SER A 27 2.92 -9.94 -12.06
CA SER A 27 2.73 -9.77 -13.50
C SER A 27 1.97 -10.93 -14.16
N ALA A 28 2.02 -12.14 -13.61
CA ALA A 28 1.28 -13.30 -14.11
C ALA A 28 -0.14 -13.38 -13.52
N HIS A 29 -0.32 -12.93 -12.28
CA HIS A 29 -1.55 -13.00 -11.51
C HIS A 29 -1.90 -11.63 -10.91
N PRO A 30 -2.25 -10.62 -11.74
CA PRO A 30 -2.56 -9.29 -11.23
C PRO A 30 -3.87 -9.30 -10.44
N VAL A 31 -3.99 -8.38 -9.47
CA VAL A 31 -5.28 -8.01 -8.92
C VAL A 31 -6.03 -7.21 -9.98
N LYS A 32 -7.28 -7.55 -10.23
CA LYS A 32 -8.08 -6.98 -11.31
C LYS A 32 -9.23 -6.16 -10.75
N LEU A 33 -9.48 -5.00 -11.34
CA LEU A 33 -10.67 -4.18 -11.09
C LEU A 33 -11.51 -4.12 -12.37
N TYR A 34 -12.72 -4.65 -12.30
CA TYR A 34 -13.69 -4.61 -13.37
C TYR A 34 -14.68 -3.48 -13.11
N LEU A 35 -14.82 -2.56 -14.06
CA LEU A 35 -15.76 -1.45 -14.02
C LEU A 35 -16.78 -1.59 -15.15
N SER A 36 -18.03 -1.88 -14.80
CA SER A 36 -19.14 -2.01 -15.75
C SER A 36 -20.47 -1.77 -15.07
N ASP A 37 -21.53 -1.57 -15.85
CA ASP A 37 -22.91 -1.62 -15.37
C ASP A 37 -23.38 -3.09 -15.49
N PHE A 38 -23.17 -3.86 -14.43
CA PHE A 38 -23.33 -5.31 -14.45
C PHE A 38 -24.79 -5.75 -14.45
N ASP A 39 -25.68 -4.97 -13.84
CA ASP A 39 -27.10 -5.24 -13.75
C ASP A 39 -27.98 -4.40 -14.70
N ASN A 40 -27.35 -3.51 -15.49
CA ASN A 40 -27.97 -2.62 -16.48
C ASN A 40 -28.94 -1.61 -15.86
N ASN A 41 -28.59 -1.08 -14.67
CA ASN A 41 -29.39 -0.08 -13.98
C ASN A 41 -28.97 1.38 -14.30
N GLY A 42 -27.92 1.57 -15.12
CA GLY A 42 -27.35 2.87 -15.49
C GLY A 42 -26.21 3.34 -14.59
N THR A 43 -25.92 2.63 -13.50
CA THR A 43 -24.79 2.86 -12.60
C THR A 43 -23.67 1.89 -12.93
N LYS A 44 -22.41 2.30 -12.77
CA LYS A 44 -21.28 1.38 -12.92
C LYS A 44 -20.86 0.86 -11.56
N GLU A 45 -20.69 -0.45 -11.44
CA GLU A 45 -20.14 -1.11 -10.28
C GLU A 45 -18.65 -1.40 -10.45
N CYS A 46 -17.93 -1.35 -9.34
CA CYS A 46 -16.53 -1.74 -9.22
C CYS A 46 -16.46 -3.14 -8.62
N VAL A 47 -16.05 -4.13 -9.41
CA VAL A 47 -15.83 -5.51 -8.95
C VAL A 47 -14.34 -5.80 -8.95
N MET A 48 -13.73 -5.89 -7.77
CA MET A 48 -12.34 -6.30 -7.62
C MET A 48 -12.25 -7.82 -7.51
N ALA A 49 -11.21 -8.40 -8.09
CA ALA A 49 -10.92 -9.82 -8.05
C ALA A 49 -9.42 -10.08 -7.93
N TYR A 50 -9.05 -11.19 -7.28
CA TYR A 50 -7.65 -11.59 -7.13
C TYR A 50 -7.50 -13.10 -7.25
N TYR A 51 -6.30 -13.53 -7.65
CA TYR A 51 -5.99 -14.94 -7.81
C TYR A 51 -5.76 -15.60 -6.45
N LYS A 52 -6.32 -16.80 -6.26
CA LYS A 52 -6.00 -17.65 -5.11
C LYS A 52 -4.94 -18.69 -5.47
N SER A 53 -4.55 -19.51 -4.49
CA SER A 53 -3.50 -20.53 -4.63
C SER A 53 -3.78 -21.60 -5.70
N ASP A 54 -5.04 -21.75 -6.13
CA ASP A 54 -5.44 -22.64 -7.21
C ASP A 54 -5.30 -22.01 -8.62
N GLY A 55 -4.78 -20.78 -8.71
CA GLY A 55 -4.59 -20.06 -9.97
C GLY A 55 -5.89 -19.51 -10.56
N LYS A 56 -7.01 -19.56 -9.84
CA LYS A 56 -8.30 -19.04 -10.32
C LYS A 56 -8.59 -17.66 -9.74
N LEU A 57 -9.36 -16.87 -10.49
CA LEU A 57 -9.72 -15.51 -10.15
C LEU A 57 -11.03 -15.50 -9.35
N TYR A 58 -11.01 -14.95 -8.15
CA TYR A 58 -12.17 -14.89 -7.26
C TYR A 58 -12.56 -13.44 -6.98
N PRO A 59 -13.86 -13.13 -6.83
CA PRO A 59 -14.26 -11.82 -6.36
C PRO A 59 -13.70 -11.55 -4.97
N TYR A 60 -13.26 -10.31 -4.74
CA TYR A 60 -12.80 -9.84 -3.44
C TYR A 60 -13.94 -9.69 -2.44
N TYR A 61 -15.09 -9.26 -2.93
CA TYR A 61 -16.26 -8.94 -2.11
C TYR A 61 -16.99 -10.20 -1.65
N LEU A 62 -17.55 -10.16 -0.44
CA LEU A 62 -18.42 -11.21 0.06
C LEU A 62 -19.80 -11.12 -0.60
N ARG A 63 -20.58 -12.20 -0.53
CA ARG A 63 -21.94 -12.25 -1.08
C ARG A 63 -22.79 -11.04 -0.65
N GLY A 64 -22.74 -10.68 0.64
CA GLY A 64 -23.52 -9.58 1.20
C GLY A 64 -23.17 -8.23 0.57
N ASP A 65 -21.89 -7.99 0.30
CA ASP A 65 -21.41 -6.76 -0.34
C ASP A 65 -21.90 -6.64 -1.78
N LEU A 66 -21.74 -7.72 -2.56
CA LEU A 66 -22.17 -7.73 -3.95
C LEU A 66 -23.69 -7.62 -4.08
N VAL A 67 -24.46 -8.28 -3.21
CA VAL A 67 -25.92 -8.17 -3.22
C VAL A 67 -26.39 -6.77 -2.78
N ALA A 68 -25.67 -6.11 -1.87
CA ALA A 68 -25.99 -4.75 -1.46
C ALA A 68 -25.78 -3.75 -2.61
N GLN A 69 -24.79 -3.97 -3.47
CA GLN A 69 -24.56 -3.15 -4.66
C GLN A 69 -25.42 -3.55 -5.86
N MET A 70 -25.59 -4.86 -6.09
CA MET A 70 -26.34 -5.45 -7.21
C MET A 70 -27.40 -6.42 -6.68
N PRO A 71 -28.60 -5.93 -6.32
CA PRO A 71 -29.67 -6.75 -5.75
C PRO A 71 -30.09 -7.94 -6.62
N VAL A 72 -29.85 -7.88 -7.93
CA VAL A 72 -30.16 -8.96 -8.89
C VAL A 72 -29.44 -10.27 -8.53
N LEU A 73 -28.24 -10.18 -7.95
CA LEU A 73 -27.43 -11.34 -7.54
C LEU A 73 -28.06 -12.13 -6.39
N LYS A 74 -29.03 -11.54 -5.66
CA LYS A 74 -29.75 -12.23 -4.58
C LYS A 74 -30.52 -13.45 -5.08
N LYS A 75 -31.06 -13.38 -6.30
CA LYS A 75 -31.80 -14.50 -6.92
C LYS A 75 -30.86 -15.63 -7.35
N GLN A 76 -29.65 -15.29 -7.81
CA GLN A 76 -28.63 -16.25 -8.26
C GLN A 76 -27.95 -16.97 -7.09
N PHE A 77 -27.67 -16.24 -6.02
CA PHE A 77 -27.05 -16.77 -4.81
C PHE A 77 -27.99 -16.52 -3.64
N LEU A 78 -28.90 -17.45 -3.32
CA LEU A 78 -29.89 -17.23 -2.26
C LEU A 78 -29.27 -17.40 -0.86
N LYS A 79 -28.44 -18.43 -0.70
CA LYS A 79 -27.71 -18.77 0.52
C LYS A 79 -26.22 -18.42 0.37
N PHE A 80 -25.52 -18.26 1.48
CA PHE A 80 -24.07 -18.01 1.48
C PHE A 80 -23.27 -19.16 0.85
N ILE A 81 -23.72 -20.40 1.06
CA ILE A 81 -23.08 -21.59 0.49
C ILE A 81 -23.16 -21.63 -1.04
N ASP A 82 -24.17 -20.99 -1.64
CA ASP A 82 -24.33 -20.93 -3.09
C ASP A 82 -23.26 -20.05 -3.75
N TYR A 83 -22.73 -19.07 -3.01
CA TYR A 83 -21.68 -18.15 -3.44
C TYR A 83 -20.28 -18.59 -3.00
N ALA A 84 -20.17 -19.32 -1.90
CA ALA A 84 -18.89 -19.71 -1.32
C ALA A 84 -18.02 -20.47 -2.34
N GLY A 85 -16.82 -19.96 -2.59
CA GLY A 85 -15.88 -20.57 -3.52
C GLY A 85 -16.23 -20.40 -5.01
N LYS A 86 -17.14 -19.50 -5.38
CA LYS A 86 -17.42 -19.17 -6.78
C LYS A 86 -16.32 -18.30 -7.39
N THR A 87 -15.79 -18.69 -8.55
CA THR A 87 -14.86 -17.87 -9.33
C THR A 87 -15.58 -16.69 -9.97
N LEU A 88 -14.84 -15.69 -10.44
CA LEU A 88 -15.41 -14.48 -11.02
C LEU A 88 -16.32 -14.78 -12.22
N ASP A 89 -15.95 -15.75 -13.06
CA ASP A 89 -16.70 -16.19 -14.23
C ASP A 89 -17.86 -17.15 -13.92
N GLU A 90 -17.95 -17.68 -12.70
CA GLU A 90 -19.15 -18.34 -12.18
C GLU A 90 -20.15 -17.33 -11.57
N VAL A 91 -19.66 -16.16 -11.14
CA VAL A 91 -20.49 -15.08 -10.61
C VAL A 91 -21.07 -14.22 -11.74
N PHE A 92 -20.24 -13.82 -12.69
CA PHE A 92 -20.62 -12.96 -13.82
C PHE A 92 -20.47 -13.70 -15.14
N THR A 93 -21.42 -13.50 -16.04
CA THR A 93 -21.36 -14.10 -17.37
C THR A 93 -20.18 -13.53 -18.17
N LYS A 94 -19.66 -14.31 -19.13
CA LYS A 94 -18.63 -13.84 -20.07
C LYS A 94 -19.03 -12.55 -20.79
N SER A 95 -20.31 -12.41 -21.14
CA SER A 95 -20.86 -11.20 -21.77
C SER A 95 -20.71 -9.98 -20.86
N GLN A 96 -21.11 -10.09 -19.58
CA GLN A 96 -20.95 -9.02 -18.59
C GLN A 96 -19.47 -8.64 -18.40
N LEU A 97 -18.59 -9.62 -18.22
CA LEU A 97 -17.15 -9.37 -18.03
C LEU A 97 -16.51 -8.74 -19.27
N SER A 98 -16.93 -9.12 -20.48
CA SER A 98 -16.39 -8.57 -21.73
C SER A 98 -16.75 -7.10 -21.96
N LYS A 99 -17.81 -6.60 -21.32
CA LYS A 99 -18.23 -5.19 -21.36
C LYS A 99 -17.52 -4.33 -20.31
N ALA A 100 -16.77 -4.92 -19.39
CA ALA A 100 -16.11 -4.19 -18.33
C ALA A 100 -14.82 -3.54 -18.84
N SER A 101 -14.55 -2.31 -18.39
CA SER A 101 -13.19 -1.79 -18.39
C SER A 101 -12.40 -2.49 -17.29
N VAL A 102 -11.20 -2.98 -17.59
CA VAL A 102 -10.38 -3.75 -16.66
C VAL A 102 -9.09 -3.00 -16.36
N SER A 103 -8.79 -2.79 -15.08
CA SER A 103 -7.51 -2.28 -14.59
C SER A 103 -6.79 -3.35 -13.79
N ASP A 104 -5.47 -3.43 -13.97
CA ASP A 104 -4.62 -4.44 -13.34
C ASP A 104 -3.65 -3.76 -12.35
N ALA A 105 -3.49 -4.37 -11.17
CA ALA A 105 -2.47 -4.03 -10.19
C ALA A 105 -1.57 -5.26 -9.96
N ASN A 106 -0.28 -5.12 -10.28
CA ASN A 106 0.70 -6.22 -10.30
C ASN A 106 1.97 -5.93 -9.49
N TYR A 107 2.05 -4.77 -8.82
CA TYR A 107 3.20 -4.40 -8.01
C TYR A 107 2.75 -3.76 -6.69
N PHE A 108 2.99 -4.45 -5.58
CA PHE A 108 2.53 -4.05 -4.24
C PHE A 108 3.68 -3.68 -3.29
N HIS A 109 4.93 -3.78 -3.76
CA HIS A 109 6.08 -3.44 -2.92
C HIS A 109 6.16 -1.94 -2.71
N THR A 110 6.44 -1.53 -1.48
CA THR A 110 7.05 -0.23 -1.20
C THR A 110 8.48 -0.27 -1.75
N CYS A 111 8.86 0.71 -2.57
CA CYS A 111 10.13 0.70 -3.31
C CYS A 111 10.78 2.08 -3.38
N VAL A 112 12.06 2.07 -3.75
CA VAL A 112 12.72 3.23 -4.32
C VAL A 112 12.74 3.10 -5.84
N VAL A 113 12.66 4.23 -6.52
CA VAL A 113 12.78 4.35 -7.97
C VAL A 113 13.95 5.28 -8.21
N ILE A 114 15.06 4.71 -8.66
CA ILE A 114 16.30 5.42 -8.94
C ILE A 114 16.31 5.83 -10.41
N ASN A 115 16.53 7.11 -10.67
CA ASN A 115 16.67 7.66 -11.99
C ASN A 115 18.13 7.49 -12.44
N ASN A 116 18.34 6.73 -13.52
CA ASN A 116 19.66 6.45 -14.08
C ASN A 116 20.00 7.44 -15.19
N SER A 117 19.52 8.67 -15.10
CA SER A 117 19.55 9.69 -16.14
C SER A 117 18.80 9.34 -17.45
N LYS A 118 18.53 10.37 -18.25
CA LYS A 118 17.88 10.28 -19.59
C LYS A 118 16.49 9.61 -19.57
N GLY A 119 15.78 9.66 -18.44
CA GLY A 119 14.43 9.10 -18.30
C GLY A 119 14.38 7.58 -18.10
N ASN A 120 15.51 6.95 -17.79
CA ASN A 120 15.55 5.53 -17.42
C ASN A 120 15.42 5.40 -15.90
N TYR A 121 14.52 4.54 -15.43
CA TYR A 121 14.30 4.31 -14.02
C TYR A 121 14.53 2.85 -13.66
N SER A 122 15.15 2.62 -12.51
CA SER A 122 15.27 1.30 -11.90
C SER A 122 14.43 1.25 -10.64
N ILE A 123 13.65 0.18 -10.47
CA ILE A 123 12.77 -0.01 -9.32
C ILE A 123 13.43 -1.03 -8.39
N GLN A 124 13.65 -0.64 -7.14
CA GLN A 124 14.22 -1.50 -6.12
C GLN A 124 13.29 -1.59 -4.91
N PRO A 125 12.81 -2.79 -4.53
CA PRO A 125 11.98 -2.94 -3.35
C PRO A 125 12.77 -2.60 -2.08
N LEU A 126 12.13 -1.89 -1.14
CA LEU A 126 12.70 -1.71 0.20
C LEU A 126 12.67 -3.04 0.99
N PRO A 127 13.54 -3.21 2.00
CA PRO A 127 13.61 -4.45 2.77
C PRO A 127 12.28 -4.82 3.44
N GLY A 128 12.15 -6.09 3.85
CA GLY A 128 10.87 -6.71 4.25
C GLY A 128 10.01 -5.91 5.25
N ARG A 129 10.63 -5.16 6.17
CA ARG A 129 9.92 -4.27 7.13
C ARG A 129 9.04 -3.21 6.44
N ALA A 130 9.43 -2.73 5.26
CA ALA A 130 8.65 -1.78 4.47
C ALA A 130 7.39 -2.40 3.85
N GLN A 131 7.28 -3.73 3.86
CA GLN A 131 6.23 -4.50 3.21
C GLN A 131 5.18 -5.02 4.19
N PHE A 132 5.32 -4.71 5.49
CA PHE A 132 4.46 -5.25 6.55
C PHE A 132 3.10 -4.56 6.67
N SER A 133 2.97 -3.33 6.16
CA SER A 133 1.76 -2.52 6.26
C SER A 133 1.76 -1.45 5.17
N PRO A 134 0.59 -0.92 4.77
CA PRO A 134 0.51 0.18 3.82
C PRO A 134 1.30 1.41 4.29
N VAL A 135 1.99 2.04 3.36
CA VAL A 135 2.73 3.28 3.57
C VAL A 135 1.94 4.45 3.01
N TYR A 136 1.65 5.45 3.84
CA TYR A 136 0.92 6.66 3.47
C TYR A 136 1.78 7.93 3.57
N GLY A 137 2.83 7.92 4.41
CA GLY A 137 3.75 9.03 4.56
C GLY A 137 5.20 8.57 4.48
N VAL A 138 6.03 9.39 3.86
CA VAL A 138 7.45 9.12 3.66
C VAL A 138 8.25 10.38 3.97
N LEU A 139 9.21 10.27 4.88
CA LEU A 139 10.21 11.29 5.15
C LEU A 139 11.56 10.77 4.65
N VAL A 140 12.21 11.56 3.79
CA VAL A 140 13.55 11.26 3.29
C VAL A 140 14.51 12.34 3.78
N GLU A 141 15.43 11.97 4.65
CA GLU A 141 16.41 12.89 5.21
C GLU A 141 17.66 12.15 5.66
N ASP A 142 18.80 12.84 5.67
CA ASP A 142 20.02 12.37 6.30
C ASP A 142 19.87 12.55 7.83
N LEU A 143 19.42 11.50 8.54
CA LEU A 143 19.07 11.60 9.96
C LEU A 143 20.31 11.52 10.85
N ASP A 144 21.35 10.80 10.44
CA ASP A 144 22.59 10.66 11.20
C ASP A 144 23.77 11.51 10.70
N GLU A 145 23.51 12.40 9.74
CA GLU A 145 24.45 13.40 9.21
C GLU A 145 25.68 12.77 8.55
N ASP A 146 25.52 11.59 7.95
CA ASP A 146 26.59 10.88 7.22
C ASP A 146 26.65 11.23 5.72
N GLY A 147 25.74 12.09 5.24
CA GLY A 147 25.62 12.51 3.86
C GLY A 147 24.76 11.60 2.98
N ILE A 148 24.27 10.47 3.50
CA ILE A 148 23.38 9.54 2.79
C ILE A 148 21.95 9.72 3.31
N LYS A 149 20.96 9.67 2.41
CA LYS A 149 19.55 9.82 2.79
C LYS A 149 19.01 8.55 3.46
N ASP A 150 18.43 8.74 4.64
CA ASP A 150 17.61 7.76 5.33
C ASP A 150 16.13 7.91 4.95
N ILE A 151 15.36 6.84 5.16
CA ILE A 151 13.94 6.78 4.82
C ILE A 151 13.13 6.41 6.06
N CYS A 152 12.23 7.28 6.48
CA CYS A 152 11.23 6.99 7.52
C CYS A 152 9.84 6.83 6.88
N LEU A 153 9.25 5.65 7.07
CA LEU A 153 7.96 5.26 6.51
C LEU A 153 6.89 5.20 7.61
N VAL A 154 5.75 5.82 7.35
CA VAL A 154 4.56 5.77 8.23
C VAL A 154 3.33 5.35 7.44
N GLY A 155 2.36 4.76 8.12
CA GLY A 155 1.11 4.36 7.50
C GLY A 155 0.25 3.55 8.45
N ASN A 156 -0.23 2.40 7.99
CA ASN A 156 -1.30 1.58 8.56
C ASN A 156 -2.71 1.93 8.06
N MET A 157 -3.57 0.91 8.08
CA MET A 157 -4.99 1.00 7.79
C MET A 157 -5.77 0.05 8.70
N SER A 158 -6.47 0.62 9.66
CA SER A 158 -7.35 -0.11 10.57
C SER A 158 -8.80 -0.17 10.11
N ALA A 159 -9.24 0.82 9.32
CA ALA A 159 -10.57 0.89 8.73
C ALA A 159 -10.69 -0.03 7.52
N ILE A 160 -10.66 -1.34 7.76
CA ILE A 160 -10.76 -2.38 6.75
C ILE A 160 -11.84 -3.40 7.13
N LYS A 161 -12.33 -4.16 6.15
CA LYS A 161 -13.32 -5.20 6.40
C LYS A 161 -12.77 -6.24 7.39
N PRO A 162 -13.58 -6.69 8.38
CA PRO A 162 -13.12 -7.61 9.43
C PRO A 162 -12.42 -8.86 8.91
N GLU A 163 -12.90 -9.42 7.81
CA GLU A 163 -12.38 -10.64 7.21
C GLU A 163 -10.95 -10.51 6.65
N LEU A 164 -10.43 -9.29 6.46
CA LEU A 164 -9.06 -9.06 5.98
C LEU A 164 -8.05 -8.91 7.10
N GLY A 165 -8.50 -8.50 8.29
CA GLY A 165 -7.63 -8.12 9.40
C GLY A 165 -7.02 -6.74 9.19
N ARG A 166 -6.66 -6.08 10.30
CA ARG A 166 -6.06 -4.75 10.28
C ARG A 166 -4.65 -4.81 9.70
N TYR A 167 -4.27 -3.78 8.94
CA TYR A 167 -2.89 -3.59 8.50
C TYR A 167 -2.23 -2.55 9.41
N ASP A 168 -1.74 -2.97 10.58
CA ASP A 168 -1.21 -2.08 11.63
C ASP A 168 0.21 -2.41 12.08
N ALA A 169 0.96 -3.13 11.23
CA ALA A 169 2.30 -3.63 11.54
C ALA A 169 3.43 -2.60 11.30
N ASN A 170 3.14 -1.37 10.89
CA ASN A 170 4.13 -0.29 10.86
C ASN A 170 4.10 0.47 12.19
N LEU A 171 5.18 0.35 12.96
CA LEU A 171 5.32 0.97 14.28
C LEU A 171 6.33 2.13 14.30
N GLY A 172 6.71 2.66 13.12
CA GLY A 172 7.81 3.62 12.96
C GLY A 172 8.97 2.94 12.26
N THR A 173 8.85 2.75 10.94
CA THR A 173 9.85 2.02 10.16
C THR A 173 10.87 3.01 9.61
N VAL A 174 12.12 2.87 10.01
CA VAL A 174 13.23 3.70 9.54
C VAL A 174 14.26 2.81 8.86
N PHE A 175 14.75 3.25 7.72
CA PHE A 175 15.86 2.64 7.00
C PHE A 175 17.03 3.60 6.98
N LYS A 176 18.18 3.10 7.43
CA LYS A 176 19.46 3.77 7.21
C LYS A 176 19.89 3.58 5.76
N GLY A 177 20.22 4.67 5.09
CA GLY A 177 20.85 4.66 3.78
C GLY A 177 22.26 4.09 3.84
N LEU A 178 22.65 3.37 2.80
CA LEU A 178 23.98 2.81 2.60
C LEU A 178 24.44 3.12 1.16
N PRO A 179 25.75 3.03 0.85
CA PRO A 179 26.22 3.18 -0.52
C PRO A 179 25.51 2.24 -1.51
N ASN A 180 25.46 2.65 -2.78
CA ASN A 180 24.83 1.90 -3.87
C ASN A 180 23.32 1.64 -3.67
N HIS A 181 22.60 2.66 -3.20
CA HIS A 181 21.13 2.62 -3.02
C HIS A 181 20.65 1.49 -2.10
N GLN A 182 21.49 1.06 -1.15
CA GLN A 182 21.14 0.01 -0.20
C GLN A 182 20.52 0.61 1.06
N TYR A 183 19.65 -0.17 1.71
CA TYR A 183 18.91 0.27 2.89
C TYR A 183 18.91 -0.83 3.93
N THR A 184 19.20 -0.48 5.18
CA THR A 184 19.12 -1.39 6.31
C THR A 184 18.13 -0.90 7.36
N TYR A 185 17.34 -1.81 7.92
CA TYR A 185 16.32 -1.44 8.90
C TYR A 185 16.96 -1.03 10.23
N LEU A 186 16.52 0.11 10.78
CA LEU A 186 16.85 0.55 12.13
C LEU A 186 15.70 0.23 13.10
N PRO A 187 15.97 -0.51 14.20
CA PRO A 187 14.99 -0.75 15.24
C PRO A 187 14.52 0.54 15.93
N GLN A 188 13.28 0.54 16.43
CA GLN A 188 12.74 1.69 17.17
C GLN A 188 13.52 2.00 18.45
N THR A 189 14.18 1.00 19.04
CA THR A 189 15.09 1.20 20.18
C THR A 189 16.32 2.05 19.83
N VAL A 190 16.69 2.12 18.55
CA VAL A 190 17.78 2.95 18.03
C VAL A 190 17.27 4.32 17.59
N THR A 191 16.12 4.36 16.91
CA THR A 191 15.62 5.60 16.29
C THR A 191 14.74 6.45 17.21
N GLY A 192 14.13 5.84 18.24
CA GLY A 192 13.14 6.48 19.11
C GLY A 192 11.80 6.79 18.42
N ILE A 193 11.67 6.52 17.11
CA ILE A 193 10.44 6.77 16.36
C ILE A 193 9.51 5.57 16.55
N GLN A 194 8.50 5.76 17.39
CA GLN A 194 7.49 4.74 17.69
C GLN A 194 6.08 5.33 17.69
N TYR A 195 5.14 4.66 17.04
CA TYR A 195 3.73 5.02 17.10
C TYR A 195 2.80 3.79 17.00
N LYS A 196 1.51 4.02 17.27
CA LYS A 196 0.42 3.08 17.02
C LYS A 196 -0.76 3.82 16.42
N GLY A 197 -1.42 3.21 15.44
CA GLY A 197 -2.59 3.76 14.77
C GLY A 197 -2.33 4.05 13.29
N ASP A 198 -3.31 4.68 12.66
CA ASP A 198 -3.31 4.94 11.22
C ASP A 198 -2.61 6.27 10.94
N ALA A 199 -1.28 6.23 10.80
CA ALA A 199 -0.51 7.40 10.40
C ALA A 199 -0.85 7.78 8.94
N ARG A 200 -0.88 9.08 8.67
CA ARG A 200 -1.29 9.62 7.37
C ARG A 200 -0.23 10.48 6.72
N ASP A 201 0.62 11.11 7.50
CA ASP A 201 1.72 11.92 6.99
C ASP A 201 2.86 12.04 8.00
N ILE A 202 4.05 12.35 7.51
CA ILE A 202 5.25 12.60 8.28
C ILE A 202 6.05 13.72 7.62
N ALA A 203 6.49 14.68 8.44
CA ALA A 203 7.32 15.78 7.99
C ALA A 203 8.39 16.10 9.04
N SER A 204 9.46 16.74 8.61
CA SER A 204 10.47 17.33 9.49
C SER A 204 10.32 18.85 9.49
N ILE A 205 10.65 19.48 10.61
CA ILE A 205 10.84 20.92 10.72
C ILE A 205 12.13 21.21 11.49
N LYS A 206 12.76 22.34 11.16
CA LYS A 206 13.83 22.91 11.96
C LYS A 206 13.26 23.92 12.94
N THR A 207 13.45 23.68 14.23
CA THR A 207 13.02 24.61 15.28
C THR A 207 14.05 25.73 15.49
N LYS A 208 13.69 26.77 16.25
CA LYS A 208 14.56 27.95 16.50
C LYS A 208 15.92 27.58 17.12
N ASP A 209 15.97 26.50 17.88
CA ASP A 209 17.19 25.92 18.47
C ASP A 209 17.99 25.06 17.47
N LYS A 210 17.66 25.13 16.16
CA LYS A 210 18.23 24.35 15.06
C LYS A 210 18.07 22.84 15.21
N LYS A 211 17.28 22.37 16.17
CA LYS A 211 17.01 20.94 16.33
C LYS A 211 16.03 20.46 15.28
N ARG A 212 16.28 19.25 14.80
CA ARG A 212 15.40 18.56 13.88
C ARG A 212 14.26 17.93 14.67
N THR A 213 13.04 18.31 14.29
CA THR A 213 11.83 17.81 14.91
C THR A 213 10.98 17.14 13.84
N ILE A 214 10.70 15.85 14.05
CA ILE A 214 9.82 15.07 13.18
C ILE A 214 8.41 15.14 13.73
N ILE A 215 7.45 15.45 12.86
CA ILE A 215 6.02 15.54 13.16
C ILE A 215 5.31 14.47 12.37
N MET A 216 4.41 13.75 13.02
CA MET A 216 3.59 12.71 12.41
C MET A 216 2.11 12.95 12.70
N THR A 217 1.28 12.84 11.66
CA THR A 217 -0.17 12.88 11.78
C THR A 217 -0.73 11.47 11.89
N ILE A 218 -1.65 11.26 12.83
CA ILE A 218 -2.29 9.95 13.06
C ILE A 218 -3.80 10.19 13.13
N ASN A 219 -4.56 9.41 12.36
CA ASN A 219 -6.01 9.56 12.29
C ASN A 219 -6.65 9.46 13.70
N ASN A 220 -7.54 10.40 14.02
CA ASN A 220 -8.22 10.53 15.31
C ASN A 220 -7.29 10.58 16.55
N GLN A 221 -6.06 11.09 16.40
CA GLN A 221 -5.12 11.28 17.51
C GLN A 221 -4.43 12.64 17.43
N SER A 222 -3.84 13.07 18.56
CA SER A 222 -2.96 14.23 18.59
C SER A 222 -1.69 14.00 17.76
N LEU A 223 -1.11 15.09 17.24
CA LEU A 223 0.18 15.06 16.55
C LEU A 223 1.25 14.38 17.43
N LYS A 224 2.04 13.49 16.83
CA LYS A 224 3.22 12.91 17.48
C LYS A 224 4.45 13.70 17.05
N ILE A 225 5.26 14.05 18.04
CA ILE A 225 6.46 14.86 17.86
C ILE A 225 7.64 14.05 18.38
N PHE A 226 8.65 13.86 17.52
CA PHE A 226 9.90 13.19 17.86
C PHE A 226 11.03 14.21 17.71
N LYS A 227 11.79 14.42 18.78
CA LYS A 227 13.02 15.21 18.72
C LYS A 227 14.13 14.25 18.36
N TYR A 228 14.67 14.37 17.15
CA TYR A 228 15.81 13.57 16.75
C TYR A 228 17.06 14.29 17.26
N ASN A 229 17.56 13.83 18.41
CA ASN A 229 18.81 14.31 18.98
C ASN A 229 19.87 13.25 18.70
N ARG A 230 20.73 13.50 17.72
CA ARG A 230 22.09 12.97 17.70
C ARG A 230 23.05 14.14 17.57
#